data_AF-A0A1E1V2M1-F1
#
_entry.id   AF-A0A1E1V2M1-F1
#
_cell.length_a   1.000
_cell.length_b   1.000
_cell.length_c   1.000
_cell.angle_alpha   90.00
_cell.angle_beta   90.00
_cell.angle_gamma   90.00
#
_symmetry.space_group_name_H-M   'P 1'
#
loop_
_entity.id
_entity.type
_entity.pdbx_description
1 polymer ?
#
loop_
_entity_poly.entity_id
_entity_poly.type
_entity_poly.pdbx_seq_one_letter_code
_entity_poly.pdbx_strand_id
1 'polypeptide(L)' 'MEHHRLEARKCIVNLLTEAMRAGELQADTDIEQLAFELTSYQASANVAALMEEADQFELARLASRQRLRAARGLR' A
#
# COMPACT_ATOMS: atom_id res chain seq x y z
N MET A 1 -14.46 -5.21 13.87
CA MET A 1 -14.18 -4.71 12.50
C MET A 1 -13.28 -3.48 12.54
N GLU A 2 -13.68 -2.39 13.19
CA GLU A 2 -12.91 -1.13 13.31
C GLU A 2 -11.47 -1.33 13.85
N HIS A 3 -11.34 -2.08 14.95
CA HIS A 3 -10.04 -2.35 15.60
C HIS A 3 -9.04 -3.08 14.69
N HIS A 4 -9.49 -4.02 13.86
CA HIS A 4 -8.58 -4.78 12.99
C HIS A 4 -8.01 -3.92 11.86
N ARG A 5 -8.79 -2.97 11.34
CA ARG A 5 -8.30 -2.03 10.31
C ARG A 5 -7.29 -1.05 10.88
N LEU A 6 -7.51 -0.61 12.12
CA LEU A 6 -6.59 0.29 12.82
C LEU A 6 -5.24 -0.39 13.08
N GLU A 7 -5.24 -1.63 13.58
CA GLU A 7 -4.01 -2.37 13.83
C GLU A 7 -3.28 -2.78 12.53
N ALA A 8 -4.01 -3.14 11.48
CA ALA A 8 -3.42 -3.39 10.17
C ALA A 8 -2.74 -2.14 9.60
N ARG A 9 -3.39 -0.97 9.71
CA ARG A 9 -2.79 0.31 9.28
C ARG A 9 -1.55 0.65 10.10
N LYS A 10 -1.59 0.49 11.43
CA LYS A 10 -0.41 0.71 12.29
C LYS A 10 0.77 -0.17 11.88
N CYS A 11 0.52 -1.45 11.59
CA CYS A 11 1.55 -2.37 11.11
C CYS A 11 2.18 -1.87 9.80
N ILE A 12 1.36 -1.43 8.83
CA ILE A 12 1.84 -0.88 7.56
C ILE A 12 2.67 0.39 7.79
N VAL A 13 2.18 1.33 8.61
CA VAL A 13 2.91 2.58 8.93
C VAL A 13 4.26 2.30 9.58
N ASN A 14 4.33 1.36 10.52
CA ASN A 14 5.59 0.98 11.16
C ASN A 14 6.58 0.41 10.14
N LEU A 15 6.13 -0.52 9.28
CA LEU A 15 6.98 -1.12 8.25
C LEU A 15 7.50 -0.09 7.24
N LEU A 16 6.65 0.84 6.80
CA LEU A 16 7.04 1.91 5.89
C LEU A 16 8.03 2.89 6.55
N THR A 17 7.83 3.18 7.84
CA THR A 17 8.76 4.02 8.62
C THR A 17 10.13 3.35 8.74
N GLU A 18 10.16 2.04 8.99
CA GLU A 18 11.41 1.26 9.02
C GLU A 18 12.10 1.25 7.65
N ALA A 19 11.35 1.04 6.56
CA ALA A 19 11.88 1.09 5.21
C ALA A 19 12.48 2.46 4.84
N MET A 20 11.82 3.56 5.25
CA MET A 20 12.37 4.91 5.07
C MET A 20 13.64 5.12 5.88
N ARG A 21 13.67 4.67 7.15
CA ARG A 21 14.88 4.75 8.01
C ARG A 21 16.05 3.91 7.46
N ALA A 22 15.75 2.80 6.79
CA ALA A 22 16.73 1.96 6.11
C ALA A 22 17.19 2.53 4.76
N GLY A 23 16.60 3.64 4.29
CA GLY A 23 16.89 4.24 2.98
C GLY A 23 16.29 3.47 1.80
N GLU A 24 15.37 2.54 2.04
CA GLU A 24 14.64 1.84 0.98
C GLU A 24 13.57 2.72 0.34
N LEU A 25 13.01 3.67 1.08
CA LEU A 25 12.10 4.70 0.59
C LEU A 25 12.81 6.07 0.56
N GLN A 26 12.35 6.96 -0.31
CA GLN A 26 12.85 8.34 -0.33
C GLN A 26 12.54 9.05 1.00
N ALA A 27 13.47 9.89 1.47
CA ALA A 27 13.39 10.53 2.79
C ALA A 27 12.23 11.53 2.93
N ASP A 28 11.67 12.02 1.82
CA ASP A 28 10.50 12.90 1.75
C ASP A 28 9.18 12.14 1.53
N THR A 29 9.19 10.81 1.60
CA THR A 29 7.98 9.99 1.47
C THR A 29 7.01 10.29 2.61
N ASP A 30 5.80 10.75 2.27
CA ASP A 30 4.68 10.79 3.23
C ASP A 30 4.20 9.37 3.55
N ILE A 31 4.58 8.89 4.74
CA ILE A 31 4.32 7.53 5.20
C ILE A 31 2.83 7.28 5.44
N GLU A 32 2.11 8.25 6.00
CA GLU A 32 0.68 8.10 6.30
C GLU A 32 -0.13 8.05 5.00
N GLN A 33 0.20 8.92 4.04
CA GLN A 33 -0.41 8.89 2.72
C GLN A 33 -0.11 7.58 1.99
N LEU A 34 1.14 7.11 2.00
CA LEU A 34 1.52 5.85 1.36
C LEU A 34 0.80 4.66 2.01
N ALA A 35 0.68 4.62 3.34
CA ALA A 35 -0.06 3.57 4.05
C ALA A 35 -1.55 3.56 3.65
N PHE A 36 -2.17 4.74 3.56
CA PHE A 36 -3.56 4.89 3.11
C PHE A 36 -3.75 4.36 1.69
N GLU A 37 -2.88 4.73 0.76
CA GLU A 37 -2.94 4.30 -0.64
C GLU A 37 -2.78 2.78 -0.78
N LEU A 38 -1.78 2.20 -0.12
CA LEU A 38 -1.55 0.74 -0.15
C LEU A 38 -2.74 -0.04 0.42
N THR A 39 -3.34 0.46 1.49
CA THR A 39 -4.55 -0.15 2.09
C THR A 39 -5.75 -0.03 1.15
N SER A 40 -5.88 1.11 0.47
CA SER A 40 -6.94 1.34 -0.52
C SER A 40 -6.82 0.37 -1.71
N TYR A 41 -5.63 0.18 -2.26
CA TYR A 41 -5.40 -0.79 -3.34
C TYR A 41 -5.69 -2.22 -2.89
N GLN A 42 -5.29 -2.60 -1.67
CA GLN A 42 -5.60 -3.92 -1.12
C GLN A 42 -7.12 -4.12 -0.98
N ALA A 43 -7.84 -3.10 -0.49
CA ALA A 43 -9.29 -3.17 -0.37
C ALA A 43 -9.97 -3.33 -1.75
N SER A 44 -9.54 -2.57 -2.75
CA SER A 44 -10.02 -2.71 -4.13
C SER A 44 -9.73 -4.10 -4.71
N ALA A 45 -8.51 -4.61 -4.52
CA ALA A 45 -8.14 -5.95 -4.95
C ALA A 45 -9.01 -7.03 -4.28
N ASN A 46 -9.26 -6.91 -2.98
CA ASN A 46 -10.12 -7.86 -2.25
C ASN A 46 -11.56 -7.87 -2.78
N VAL A 47 -12.13 -6.69 -3.08
CA VAL A 47 -13.47 -6.59 -3.68
C VAL A 47 -13.48 -7.21 -5.08
N ALA A 48 -12.51 -6.87 -5.93
CA ALA A 48 -12.41 -7.44 -7.27
C ALA A 48 -12.27 -8.97 -7.25
N ALA A 49 -11.45 -9.52 -6.35
CA ALA A 49 -11.32 -10.96 -6.17
C ALA A 49 -12.63 -11.63 -5.73
N LEU A 50 -13.39 -10.98 -4.83
CA LEU A 50 -14.71 -11.47 -4.40
C LEU A 50 -15.74 -11.45 -5.54
N MET A 51 -15.64 -10.49 -6.45
CA MET A 51 -16.52 -10.34 -7.62
C MET A 51 -16.03 -11.15 -8.84
N GLU A 52 -14.95 -11.94 -8.70
CA GLU A 52 -14.32 -12.69 -9.80
C GLU A 52 -13.83 -11.80 -10.97
N GLU A 53 -13.53 -10.52 -10.67
CA GLU A 53 -13.06 -9.52 -11.63
C GLU A 53 -11.52 -9.52 -11.71
N ALA A 54 -10.96 -10.52 -12.41
CA ALA A 54 -9.51 -10.71 -12.50
C ALA A 54 -8.75 -9.47 -13.01
N ASP A 55 -9.29 -8.77 -14.01
CA ASP A 55 -8.65 -7.56 -14.57
C ASP A 55 -8.56 -6.42 -13.55
N GLN A 56 -9.60 -6.24 -12.73
CA GLN A 56 -9.61 -5.19 -11.68
C GLN A 56 -8.68 -5.56 -10.52
N PHE A 57 -8.58 -6.84 -10.18
CA PHE A 57 -7.60 -7.32 -9.21
C PHE A 57 -6.17 -7.01 -9.65
N GLU A 58 -5.83 -7.36 -10.90
CA GLU A 58 -4.50 -7.10 -11.44
C GLU A 58 -4.22 -5.60 -11.59
N LEU A 59 -5.22 -4.78 -11.92
CA LEU A 59 -5.08 -3.34 -11.97
C LEU A 59 -4.73 -2.76 -10.59
N ALA A 60 -5.46 -3.14 -9.53
CA ALA A 60 -5.17 -2.70 -8.16
C ALA A 60 -3.78 -3.16 -7.68
N ARG A 61 -3.40 -4.40 -8.03
CA ARG A 61 -2.08 -4.96 -7.74
C ARG A 61 -0.97 -4.19 -8.44
N LEU A 62 -1.15 -3.86 -9.72
CA LEU A 62 -0.19 -3.08 -10.50
C LEU A 62 -0.03 -1.67 -9.94
N ALA A 63 -1.15 -0.99 -9.64
CA ALA A 63 -1.14 0.35 -9.06
C ALA A 63 -0.38 0.41 -7.73
N SER A 64 -0.62 -0.57 -6.83
CA SER A 64 0.11 -0.70 -5.57
C SER A 64 1.63 -0.83 -5.80
N ARG A 65 2.05 -1.66 -6.76
CA ARG A 65 3.47 -1.84 -7.09
C ARG A 65 4.10 -0.58 -7.70
N GLN A 66 3.39 0.09 -8.60
CA GLN A 66 3.88 1.33 -9.21
C GLN A 66 4.04 2.42 -8.15
N ARG A 67 3.07 2.55 -7.24
CA ARG A 67 3.14 3.53 -6.16
C ARG A 67 4.30 3.27 -5.21
N LEU A 68 4.56 2.01 -4.87
CA LEU A 68 5.72 1.63 -4.06
C LEU A 68 7.04 1.88 -4.80
N ARG A 69 7.12 1.59 -6.11
CA ARG A 69 8.31 1.93 -6.93
C ARG A 69 8.57 3.43 -6.94
N ALA A 70 7.53 4.25 -7.11
CA ALA A 70 7.64 5.69 -7.05
C ALA A 70 8.17 6.17 -5.68
N ALA A 71 7.68 5.59 -4.57
CA ALA A 71 8.19 5.90 -3.23
C ALA A 71 9.66 5.49 -3.01
N ARG A 72 10.17 4.54 -3.82
CA ARG A 72 11.59 4.13 -3.84
C ARG A 72 12.43 4.99 -4.78
N GLY A 73 11.84 5.98 -5.47
CA GLY A 73 12.51 6.75 -6.53
C GLY A 73 12.78 5.95 -7.81
N LEU A 74 12.12 4.80 -8.00
CA LEU A 74 12.30 3.93 -9.16
C LEU A 74 11.24 4.26 -10.21
N ARG A 75 11.68 4.54 -11.44
CA ARG A 75 10.80 4.69 -12.62
C ARG A 75 10.43 3.32 -13.21
#